data_AF-A0A654TUK8-F1
#
_entry.id   AF-A0A654TUK8-F1
#
_cell.length_a   1.000
_cell.length_b   1.000
_cell.length_c   1.000
_cell.angle_alpha   90.00
_cell.angle_beta   90.00
_cell.angle_gamma   90.00
#
_symmetry.space_group_name_H-M   'P 1'
#
loop_
_entity.id
_entity.type
_entity.pdbx_description
1 polymer ?
#
loop_
_entity_poly.entity_id
_entity_poly.type
_entity_poly.pdbx_seq_one_letter_code
_entity_poly.pdbx_strand_id
1 'polypeptide(L)'
;MGTSTEIPVLVLPSGKRIEFQMASADVIHAFWVPEFLFKRDVMPNPVANNSVNVFQIEEITKTGAFVGHCAEMCGTYHSMMNFEVRVVTPNDFKAYLQQRIDGKTNAEALRAINQPPLAVTTHPFDTRRGELAPQPVG
;
A
#
# COMPACT_ATOMS: atom_id res chain seq x y z
N MET A 1 5.00 7.29 -2.37
CA MET A 1 4.08 7.08 -3.51
C MET A 1 4.68 5.98 -4.36
N GLY A 2 3.87 5.03 -4.83
CA GLY A 2 4.35 3.98 -5.72
C GLY A 2 4.71 4.52 -7.10
N THR A 3 5.51 3.77 -7.85
CA THR A 3 5.82 4.05 -9.25
C THR A 3 5.67 2.76 -10.07
N SER A 4 5.81 2.86 -11.39
CA SER A 4 5.87 1.66 -12.25
C SER A 4 7.05 0.75 -11.94
N THR A 5 8.06 1.22 -11.19
CA THR A 5 9.25 0.46 -10.82
C THR A 5 9.35 0.16 -9.33
N GLU A 6 8.42 0.66 -8.50
CA GLU A 6 8.44 0.48 -7.06
C GLU A 6 7.02 0.36 -6.49
N ILE A 7 6.74 -0.79 -5.87
CA ILE A 7 5.48 -1.03 -5.16
C ILE A 7 5.48 -0.23 -3.85
N PRO A 8 4.42 0.54 -3.57
CA PRO A 8 4.33 1.28 -2.31
C PRO A 8 4.13 0.33 -1.12
N VAL A 9 4.97 0.49 -0.09
CA VAL A 9 4.88 -0.24 1.18
C VAL A 9 4.35 0.69 2.28
N LEU A 10 3.20 0.34 2.86
CA LEU A 10 2.60 1.01 4.01
C LEU A 10 2.97 0.26 5.29
N VAL A 11 3.74 0.91 6.17
CA VAL A 11 4.17 0.30 7.44
C VAL A 11 3.17 0.63 8.55
N LEU A 12 2.75 -0.37 9.33
CA LEU A 12 1.79 -0.24 10.43
C LEU A 12 2.31 -0.96 11.69
N PRO A 13 1.98 -0.49 12.91
CA PRO A 13 2.32 -1.20 14.14
C PRO A 13 1.32 -2.32 14.45
N SER A 14 1.82 -3.48 14.89
CA SER A 14 0.98 -4.56 15.43
C SER A 14 0.33 -4.19 16.77
N GLY A 15 -0.83 -4.77 17.08
CA GLY A 15 -1.49 -4.63 18.39
C GLY A 15 -1.96 -3.20 18.70
N LYS A 16 -2.27 -2.42 17.66
CA LYS A 16 -2.81 -1.06 17.78
C LYS A 16 -4.03 -0.90 16.89
N ARG A 17 -4.97 -0.06 17.34
CA ARG A 17 -6.06 0.42 16.53
C ARG A 17 -5.53 1.32 15.42
N ILE A 18 -5.93 1.04 14.19
CA ILE A 18 -5.48 1.77 13.00
C ILE A 18 -6.72 2.30 12.29
N GLU A 19 -6.73 3.59 12.00
CA GLU A 19 -7.76 4.24 11.20
C GLU A 19 -7.23 4.52 9.79
N PHE A 20 -8.03 4.16 8.79
CA PHE A 20 -7.78 4.49 7.40
C PHE A 20 -8.82 5.52 6.95
N GLN A 21 -8.35 6.72 6.62
CA GLN A 21 -9.14 7.73 5.93
C GLN A 21 -8.67 7.82 4.49
N MET A 22 -9.56 7.51 3.54
CA MET A 22 -9.17 7.32 2.13
C MET A 22 -9.93 8.27 1.23
N ALA A 23 -9.29 8.77 0.18
CA ALA A 23 -9.94 9.51 -0.87
C ALA A 23 -9.22 9.22 -2.19
N SER A 24 -9.96 9.21 -3.29
CA SER A 24 -9.36 9.10 -4.61
C SER A 24 -9.18 10.49 -5.23
N ALA A 25 -8.10 10.65 -6.00
CA ALA A 25 -7.83 11.87 -6.75
C ALA A 25 -8.56 11.91 -8.10
N ASP A 26 -8.96 10.75 -8.65
CA ASP A 26 -9.46 10.63 -10.02
C ASP A 26 -10.78 9.83 -10.12
N VAL A 27 -10.70 8.51 -10.18
CA VAL A 27 -11.81 7.57 -10.36
C VAL A 27 -12.03 6.77 -9.08
N ILE A 28 -13.08 5.96 -9.03
CA ILE A 28 -13.25 5.01 -7.94
C ILE A 28 -12.14 3.93 -7.98
N HIS A 29 -11.58 3.63 -6.82
CA HIS A 29 -10.70 2.47 -6.58
C HIS A 29 -11.25 1.66 -5.39
N ALA A 30 -10.53 0.65 -4.93
CA ALA A 30 -10.82 0.02 -3.64
C ALA A 30 -9.55 -0.32 -2.88
N PHE A 31 -9.54 -0.03 -1.58
CA PHE A 31 -8.49 -0.47 -0.68
C PHE A 31 -8.86 -1.85 -0.15
N TRP A 32 -8.13 -2.87 -0.58
CA TRP A 32 -8.37 -4.25 -0.18
C TRP A 32 -7.08 -4.96 0.17
N VAL A 33 -6.98 -5.43 1.41
CA VAL A 33 -5.96 -6.37 1.87
C VAL A 33 -6.68 -7.69 2.14
N PRO A 34 -6.47 -8.76 1.36
CA PRO A 34 -7.23 -10.00 1.49
C PRO A 34 -7.28 -10.56 2.91
N GLU A 35 -6.15 -10.50 3.64
CA GLU A 35 -6.04 -10.99 5.02
C GLU A 35 -6.83 -10.17 6.04
N PHE A 36 -7.25 -8.94 5.70
CA PHE A 36 -8.14 -8.16 6.56
C PHE A 36 -9.61 -8.58 6.40
N LEU A 37 -9.93 -9.39 5.39
CA LEU A 37 -11.29 -9.85 5.07
C LEU A 37 -12.31 -8.71 4.94
N PHE A 38 -11.82 -7.50 4.66
CA PHE A 38 -12.60 -6.28 4.53
C PHE A 38 -12.00 -5.44 3.41
N LYS A 39 -12.88 -4.87 2.59
CA LYS A 39 -12.52 -3.88 1.58
C LYS A 39 -13.35 -2.63 1.77
N ARG A 40 -12.82 -1.50 1.31
CA ARG A 40 -13.61 -0.29 1.16
C ARG A 40 -13.27 0.43 -0.12
N ASP A 41 -14.30 0.75 -0.89
CA ASP A 41 -14.16 1.49 -2.13
C ASP A 41 -13.74 2.94 -1.81
N VAL A 42 -12.77 3.43 -2.55
CA VAL A 42 -12.13 4.72 -2.36
C VAL A 42 -12.71 5.68 -3.40
N MET A 43 -13.70 6.45 -2.97
CA MET A 43 -14.44 7.38 -3.83
C MET A 43 -13.69 8.69 -4.02
N PRO A 44 -13.75 9.33 -5.20
CA PRO A 44 -13.49 10.75 -5.34
C PRO A 44 -14.54 11.55 -4.56
N ASN A 45 -14.16 12.65 -3.90
CA ASN A 45 -15.08 13.52 -3.15
C ASN A 45 -16.08 12.77 -2.23
N PRO A 46 -15.62 11.91 -1.30
CA PRO A 46 -16.49 10.99 -0.58
C PRO A 46 -17.60 11.68 0.22
N VAL A 47 -17.30 12.86 0.80
CA VAL A 47 -18.29 13.66 1.55
C VAL A 47 -19.45 14.09 0.66
N ALA A 48 -19.19 14.55 -0.57
CA ALA A 48 -20.23 14.97 -1.51
C ALA A 48 -21.10 13.79 -1.96
N ASN A 49 -20.54 12.58 -1.97
CA ASN A 49 -21.22 11.35 -2.36
C ASN A 49 -21.95 10.66 -1.18
N ASN A 50 -21.97 11.26 0.01
CA ASN A 50 -22.43 10.63 1.25
C ASN A 50 -21.76 9.28 1.55
N SER A 51 -20.51 9.11 1.09
CA SER A 51 -19.71 7.93 1.36
C SER A 51 -18.92 8.13 2.65
N VAL A 52 -19.07 7.20 3.59
CA VAL A 52 -18.17 7.13 4.76
C VAL A 52 -16.82 6.65 4.23
N ASN A 53 -15.77 7.46 4.27
CA ASN A 53 -14.47 7.07 3.71
C ASN A 53 -13.44 6.64 4.76
N VAL A 54 -13.93 6.43 5.97
CA VAL A 54 -13.15 6.05 7.13
C VAL A 54 -13.57 4.66 7.58
N PHE A 55 -12.59 3.82 7.93
CA PHE A 55 -12.83 2.62 8.72
C PHE A 55 -11.66 2.39 9.68
N GLN A 56 -11.92 1.60 10.71
CA GLN A 56 -10.91 1.24 11.70
C GLN A 56 -10.74 -0.27 11.74
N ILE A 57 -9.50 -0.69 11.92
CA ILE A 57 -9.14 -2.04 12.33
C ILE A 57 -8.78 -1.97 13.81
N GLU A 58 -9.39 -2.85 14.62
CA GLU A 58 -9.17 -2.86 16.07
C GLU A 58 -7.72 -3.17 16.43
N GLU A 59 -7.15 -4.20 15.82
CA GLU A 59 -5.74 -4.54 15.90
C GLU A 59 -5.32 -5.48 14.76
N ILE A 60 -4.01 -5.50 14.47
CA ILE A 60 -3.39 -6.53 13.64
C ILE A 60 -2.40 -7.29 14.52
N THR A 61 -2.69 -8.56 14.79
CA THR A 61 -1.91 -9.38 15.74
C THR A 61 -0.72 -10.08 15.09
N LYS A 62 -0.84 -10.43 13.80
CA LYS A 62 0.22 -11.08 13.03
C LYS A 62 1.13 -10.03 12.39
N THR A 63 2.41 -10.06 12.72
CA THR A 63 3.45 -9.29 12.02
C THR A 63 3.80 -9.94 10.68
N GLY A 64 4.35 -9.16 9.76
CA GLY A 64 4.75 -9.62 8.44
C GLY A 64 4.35 -8.68 7.32
N ALA A 65 4.39 -9.19 6.10
CA ALA A 65 4.02 -8.48 4.90
C ALA A 65 2.73 -9.07 4.33
N PHE A 66 1.80 -8.21 3.92
CA PHE A 66 0.49 -8.57 3.39
C PHE A 66 0.27 -7.82 2.09
N VAL A 67 -0.18 -8.53 1.05
CA VAL A 67 -0.43 -7.90 -0.25
C VAL A 67 -1.74 -7.11 -0.18
N GLY A 68 -1.74 -5.96 -0.84
CA GLY A 68 -2.92 -5.15 -1.07
C GLY A 68 -3.21 -5.05 -2.56
N HIS A 69 -4.49 -5.05 -2.91
CA HIS A 69 -4.96 -4.94 -4.29
C HIS A 69 -5.95 -3.79 -4.43
N CYS A 70 -5.92 -3.14 -5.59
CA CYS A 70 -7.07 -2.37 -6.06
C CYS A 70 -8.18 -3.35 -6.46
N ALA A 71 -9.37 -3.22 -5.86
CA ALA A 71 -10.46 -4.18 -6.03
C ALA A 71 -11.71 -3.59 -6.74
N GLU A 72 -11.57 -2.41 -7.34
CA GLU A 72 -12.63 -1.76 -8.12
C GLU A 72 -12.06 -1.23 -9.43
N MET A 73 -12.79 -1.41 -10.54
CA MET A 73 -12.26 -1.19 -11.89
C MET A 73 -11.90 0.29 -12.11
N CYS A 74 -10.60 0.57 -12.24
CA CYS A 74 -10.06 1.92 -12.36
C CYS A 74 -9.41 2.24 -13.72
N GLY A 75 -9.44 1.30 -14.67
CA GLY A 75 -8.94 1.50 -16.04
C GLY A 75 -7.96 0.42 -16.50
N THR A 76 -7.17 0.73 -17.53
CA THR A 76 -6.33 -0.25 -18.25
C THR A 76 -5.29 -0.94 -17.36
N TYR A 77 -4.68 -0.21 -16.44
CA TYR A 77 -3.62 -0.74 -15.56
C TYR A 77 -4.15 -1.18 -14.19
N HIS A 78 -5.45 -1.45 -14.08
CA HIS A 78 -6.12 -1.80 -12.83
C HIS A 78 -5.44 -2.95 -12.05
N SER A 79 -5.10 -4.04 -12.74
CA SER A 79 -4.44 -5.20 -12.11
C SER A 79 -3.01 -4.95 -11.64
N MET A 80 -2.38 -3.84 -12.05
CA MET A 80 -1.02 -3.48 -11.66
C MET A 80 -0.98 -2.64 -10.37
N MET A 81 -2.14 -2.23 -9.84
CA MET A 81 -2.25 -1.39 -8.65
C MET A 81 -2.14 -2.20 -7.35
N ASN A 82 -1.03 -2.92 -7.20
CA ASN A 82 -0.72 -3.59 -5.95
C ASN A 82 -0.02 -2.63 -4.98
N PHE A 83 -0.23 -2.85 -3.70
CA PHE A 83 0.52 -2.25 -2.60
C PHE A 83 0.88 -3.34 -1.58
N GLU A 84 1.72 -3.02 -0.61
CA GLU A 84 2.01 -3.93 0.50
C GLU A 84 1.75 -3.24 1.84
N VAL A 85 1.10 -3.95 2.76
CA VAL A 85 1.04 -3.56 4.16
C VAL A 85 2.11 -4.34 4.94
N ARG A 86 3.01 -3.61 5.58
CA ARG A 86 4.07 -4.16 6.41
C ARG A 86 3.75 -3.93 7.88
N VAL A 87 3.40 -4.99 8.59
CA VAL A 87 3.08 -4.94 10.01
C VAL A 87 4.32 -5.29 10.82
N VAL A 88 4.81 -4.32 11.58
CA VAL A 88 6.02 -4.42 12.41
C VAL A 88 5.68 -4.25 13.88
N THR A 89 6.63 -4.55 14.76
CA THR A 89 6.42 -4.31 16.20
C THR A 89 6.27 -2.82 16.50
N PRO A 90 5.60 -2.40 17.59
CA PRO A 90 5.46 -0.99 17.92
C PRO A 90 6.80 -0.24 18.10
N ASN A 91 7.84 -0.94 18.58
CA ASN A 91 9.18 -0.37 18.73
C ASN A 91 9.82 -0.12 17.37
N ASP A 92 9.73 -1.09 16.45
CA ASP A 92 10.23 -0.93 15.08
C ASP A 92 9.44 0.16 14.34
N PHE A 93 8.13 0.23 14.53
CA PHE A 93 7.31 1.28 13.94
C PHE A 93 7.76 2.67 14.39
N LYS A 94 8.04 2.85 15.69
CA LYS A 94 8.58 4.11 16.24
C LYS A 94 9.93 4.45 15.62
N ALA A 95 10.83 3.48 15.53
CA ALA A 95 12.15 3.67 14.90
C ALA A 95 12.01 4.03 13.42
N TYR A 96 11.18 3.31 12.66
CA TYR A 96 10.86 3.59 11.27
C TYR A 96 10.30 5.00 11.08
N LEU A 97 9.34 5.42 11.92
CA LEU A 97 8.74 6.74 11.81
C LEU A 97 9.77 7.84 12.06
N GLN A 98 10.69 7.65 13.02
CA GLN A 98 11.78 8.61 13.25
C GLN A 98 12.65 8.76 11.99
N GLN A 99 13.02 7.65 11.33
CA GLN A 99 13.78 7.72 10.08
C GLN A 99 13.03 8.49 8.97
N ARG A 100 11.72 8.31 8.88
CA ARG A 100 10.87 9.03 7.92
C ARG A 100 10.78 10.53 8.25
N ILE A 101 10.70 10.90 9.52
CA ILE A 101 10.73 12.29 9.99
C ILE A 101 12.08 12.94 9.67
N ASP A 102 13.18 12.19 9.79
CA ASP A 102 14.54 12.63 9.44
C ASP A 102 14.77 12.73 7.91
N GLY A 103 13.72 12.55 7.11
CA GLY A 103 13.74 12.74 5.66
C GLY A 103 14.18 11.54 4.83
N LYS A 104 14.36 10.36 5.46
CA LYS A 104 14.75 9.15 4.72
C LYS A 104 13.62 8.64 3.84
N THR A 105 14.00 8.03 2.72
CA THR A 105 13.09 7.31 1.83
C THR A 105 12.48 6.09 2.54
N ASN A 106 11.42 5.52 1.96
CA ASN A 106 10.79 4.32 2.51
C ASN A 106 11.78 3.15 2.63
N ALA A 107 12.56 2.91 1.56
CA ALA A 107 13.57 1.86 1.49
C ALA A 107 14.69 2.03 2.55
N GLU A 108 15.15 3.26 2.79
CA GLU A 108 16.15 3.53 3.83
C GLU A 108 15.57 3.37 5.24
N ALA A 109 14.34 3.83 5.48
CA ALA A 109 13.67 3.68 6.77
C ALA A 109 13.37 2.21 7.11
N LEU A 110 12.98 1.39 6.13
CA LEU A 110 12.80 -0.05 6.30
C LEU A 110 14.12 -0.76 6.62
N ARG A 111 15.22 -0.40 5.93
CA ARG A 111 16.55 -0.96 6.23
C ARG A 111 17.01 -0.65 7.65
N ALA A 112 16.74 0.55 8.14
CA ALA A 112 17.12 0.96 9.49
C ALA A 112 16.45 0.15 10.61
N ILE A 113 15.33 -0.51 10.32
CA ILE A 113 14.64 -1.44 11.23
C ILE A 113 14.84 -2.91 10.83
N ASN A 114 15.90 -3.20 10.05
CA ASN A 114 16.24 -4.53 9.57
C ASN A 114 15.13 -5.23 8.77
N GLN A 115 14.29 -4.46 8.06
CA GLN A 115 13.28 -4.97 7.14
C GLN A 115 13.76 -4.86 5.68
N PRO A 116 13.28 -5.75 4.78
CA PRO A 116 13.47 -5.60 3.34
C PRO A 116 13.03 -4.21 2.86
N PRO A 117 13.84 -3.52 2.03
CA PRO A 117 13.56 -2.15 1.59
C PRO A 117 12.41 -2.03 0.58
N LEU A 118 12.05 -3.13 -0.08
CA LEU A 118 11.04 -3.20 -1.13
C LEU A 118 9.97 -4.23 -0.75
N ALA A 119 8.85 -4.20 -1.46
CA ALA A 119 7.80 -5.20 -1.33
C ALA A 119 8.36 -6.62 -1.55
N VAL A 120 7.85 -7.58 -0.77
CA VAL A 120 8.25 -9.00 -0.79
C VAL A 120 7.08 -9.92 -1.13
N THR A 121 5.83 -9.44 -1.05
CA THR A 121 4.63 -10.21 -1.41
C THR A 121 4.17 -9.98 -2.84
N THR A 122 4.69 -8.95 -3.49
CA THR A 122 4.42 -8.59 -4.88
C THR A 122 5.66 -7.91 -5.46
N HIS A 123 5.69 -7.77 -6.78
CA HIS A 123 6.75 -7.06 -7.50
C HIS A 123 6.14 -6.05 -8.48
N PRO A 124 6.88 -5.03 -8.91
CA PRO A 124 6.46 -4.17 -10.01
C PRO A 124 6.19 -5.01 -11.25
N PHE A 125 5.08 -4.75 -11.92
CA PHE A 125 4.74 -5.41 -13.17
C PHE A 125 5.58 -4.85 -14.31
N ASP A 126 5.82 -5.69 -15.32
CA ASP A 126 6.39 -5.23 -16.58
C ASP A 126 5.46 -4.18 -17.19
N THR A 127 6.00 -3.02 -17.55
CA THR A 127 5.25 -1.91 -18.14
C THR A 127 4.95 -2.12 -19.61
N ARG A 128 5.55 -3.14 -20.24
CA ARG A 128 5.25 -3.53 -21.62
C ARG A 128 3.83 -4.08 -21.74
N ARG A 129 3.19 -3.79 -22.87
CA ARG A 129 1.86 -4.32 -23.19
C ARG A 129 1.96 -5.73 -23.77
N GLY A 130 2.26 -6.69 -22.89
CA GLY A 130 2.36 -8.11 -23.22
C GLY A 130 3.79 -8.57 -23.52
N GLU A 131 3.99 -9.88 -23.41
CA GLU A 131 5.32 -10.51 -23.45
C GLU A 131 6.01 -10.39 -24.83
N LEU A 132 5.21 -10.28 -25.89
CA LEU A 132 5.67 -10.13 -27.28
C LEU A 132 6.05 -8.69 -27.64
N ALA A 133 5.76 -7.71 -26.78
CA ALA A 133 6.16 -6.33 -27.04
C ALA A 133 7.69 -6.21 -26.96
N PRO A 134 8.32 -5.45 -27.88
CA PRO A 134 9.76 -5.27 -27.86
C PRO A 134 10.21 -4.64 -26.52
N GLN A 135 11.38 -5.06 -26.03
CA GLN A 135 11.97 -4.44 -24.86
C GLN A 135 12.25 -2.96 -25.15
N PRO A 136 12.03 -2.04 -24.18
CA PRO A 136 12.45 -0.67 -24.34
C PRO A 136 13.95 -0.66 -24.63
N VAL A 137 14.33 -0.11 -25.79
CA VAL A 137 15.74 0.12 -26.12
C VAL A 137 16.17 1.26 -25.21
N GLY A 138 17.10 0.96 -24.28
CA GLY A 138 17.59 1.92 -23.30
C GLY A 138 18.28 3.13 -23.91
#